data_AF-A0A5P1UY59-F1
#
_entry.id   AF-A0A5P1UY59-F1
#
_cell.length_a   1.000
_cell.length_b   1.000
_cell.length_c   1.000
_cell.angle_alpha   90.00
_cell.angle_beta   90.00
_cell.angle_gamma   90.00
#
_symmetry.space_group_name_H-M   'P 1'
#
loop_
_entity.id
_entity.type
_entity.pdbx_description
1 polymer ?
#
loop_
_entity_poly.entity_id
_entity_poly.type
_entity_poly.pdbx_seq_one_letter_code
_entity_poly.pdbx_strand_id
1 'polypeptide(L)'
;MKGETKKYLWDDAKSKDTLAFRKMCFEPYEILLEAYPLEYLKELYFKFYYQLDKRNKNFWKIILGISDEEINQKAKKGFREACKIWNY
;
A
#
# COMPACT_ATOMS: atom_id res chain seq x y z
N MET A 1 -17.11 -9.76 -15.10
CA MET A 1 -16.03 -8.94 -14.51
C MET A 1 -15.23 -8.21 -15.61
N LYS A 2 -15.76 -7.17 -16.29
CA LYS A 2 -15.06 -6.50 -17.41
C LYS A 2 -15.20 -4.97 -17.47
N GLY A 3 -15.70 -4.33 -16.41
CA GLY A 3 -15.91 -2.87 -16.36
C GLY A 3 -15.00 -2.11 -15.39
N GLU A 4 -14.65 -2.70 -14.25
CA GLU A 4 -14.03 -1.97 -13.12
C GLU A 4 -12.56 -1.59 -13.33
N THR A 5 -11.84 -2.32 -14.17
CA THR A 5 -10.39 -2.15 -14.33
C THR A 5 -10.04 -0.80 -14.95
N LYS A 6 -10.90 -0.22 -15.80
CA LYS A 6 -10.61 1.03 -16.53
C LYS A 6 -10.59 2.27 -15.64
N LYS A 7 -11.36 2.30 -14.55
CA LYS A 7 -11.48 3.49 -13.67
C LYS A 7 -10.16 3.80 -12.94
N TYR A 8 -9.35 2.78 -12.67
CA TYR A 8 -8.09 2.90 -11.93
C TYR A 8 -6.84 2.77 -12.82
N LEU A 9 -7.02 2.59 -14.13
CA LEU A 9 -5.96 2.44 -15.13
C LEU A 9 -5.50 3.82 -15.63
N TRP A 10 -4.99 4.64 -14.72
CA TRP A 10 -4.34 5.90 -15.09
C TRP A 10 -2.92 5.60 -15.59
N ASP A 11 -2.54 6.21 -16.71
CA ASP A 11 -1.22 6.13 -17.37
C ASP A 11 -0.78 4.73 -17.83
N ASP A 12 -1.70 3.90 -18.32
CA ASP A 12 -1.44 2.51 -18.77
C ASP A 12 -0.68 1.65 -17.73
N ALA A 13 -0.82 2.00 -16.44
CA ALA A 13 -0.20 1.29 -15.33
C ALA A 13 -0.83 -0.11 -15.20
N LYS A 14 -0.18 -1.11 -15.81
CA LYS A 14 -0.61 -2.53 -15.81
C LYS A 14 -0.22 -3.29 -14.55
N SER A 15 0.52 -2.66 -13.63
CA SER A 15 0.96 -3.33 -12.41
C SER A 15 -0.23 -3.55 -11.48
N LYS A 16 -0.48 -4.82 -11.14
CA LYS A 16 -1.58 -5.25 -10.25
C LYS A 16 -1.53 -4.51 -8.91
N ASP A 17 -0.32 -4.29 -8.39
CA ASP A 17 -0.12 -3.61 -7.11
C ASP A 17 -0.51 -2.13 -7.18
N THR A 18 -0.21 -1.44 -8.28
CA THR A 18 -0.59 -0.04 -8.48
C THR A 18 -2.11 0.10 -8.60
N LEU A 19 -2.78 -0.86 -9.25
CA LEU A 19 -4.23 -0.89 -9.32
C LEU A 19 -4.88 -1.16 -7.96
N ALA A 20 -4.36 -2.13 -7.21
CA ALA A 20 -4.82 -2.43 -5.86
C ALA A 20 -4.57 -1.25 -4.90
N PHE A 21 -3.44 -0.55 -5.03
CA PHE A 21 -3.16 0.68 -4.28
C PHE A 21 -4.16 1.79 -4.60
N ARG A 22 -4.48 1.99 -5.87
CA ARG A 22 -5.47 2.99 -6.26
C ARG A 22 -6.85 2.64 -5.72
N LYS A 23 -7.27 1.38 -5.80
CA LYS A 23 -8.50 0.91 -5.13
C LYS A 23 -8.44 1.23 -3.63
N MET A 24 -7.33 0.94 -2.96
CA MET A 24 -7.14 1.19 -1.53
C MET A 24 -7.32 2.67 -1.13
N CYS A 25 -7.08 3.61 -2.04
CA CYS A 25 -7.25 5.04 -1.80
C CYS A 25 -8.64 5.58 -2.15
N PHE A 26 -9.35 4.96 -3.10
CA PHE A 26 -10.56 5.54 -3.70
C PHE A 26 -11.83 4.68 -3.58
N GLU A 27 -11.71 3.38 -3.34
CA GLU A 27 -12.84 2.47 -3.14
C GLU A 27 -13.15 2.25 -1.64
N PRO A 28 -14.40 1.86 -1.32
CA PRO A 28 -14.75 1.37 0.02
C PRO A 28 -13.84 0.21 0.46
N TYR A 29 -13.41 0.25 1.72
CA TYR A 29 -12.49 -0.74 2.29
C TYR A 29 -13.06 -2.16 2.28
N GLU A 30 -14.38 -2.31 2.40
CA GLU A 30 -15.09 -3.59 2.37
C GLU A 30 -14.83 -4.36 1.07
N ILE A 31 -14.87 -3.65 -0.07
CA ILE A 31 -14.61 -4.23 -1.39
C ILE A 31 -13.16 -4.73 -1.49
N LEU A 32 -12.21 -4.03 -0.87
CA LEU A 32 -10.81 -4.48 -0.85
C LEU A 32 -10.59 -5.69 0.05
N LEU A 33 -11.24 -5.72 1.22
CA LEU A 33 -11.14 -6.83 2.15
C LEU A 33 -11.76 -8.11 1.58
N GLU A 34 -12.80 -8.00 0.75
CA GLU A 34 -13.36 -9.14 0.01
C GLU A 34 -12.51 -9.55 -1.19
N ALA A 35 -11.93 -8.58 -1.91
CA ALA A 35 -11.20 -8.85 -3.14
C ALA A 35 -9.75 -9.33 -2.93
N TYR A 36 -9.13 -9.02 -1.80
CA TYR A 36 -7.72 -9.29 -1.55
C TYR A 36 -7.47 -9.89 -0.16
N PRO A 37 -6.51 -10.83 -0.03
CA PRO A 37 -6.13 -11.35 1.26
C PRO A 37 -5.47 -10.27 2.12
N LEU A 38 -5.69 -10.35 3.43
CA LEU A 38 -5.28 -9.34 4.39
C LEU A 38 -3.75 -9.17 4.44
N GLU A 39 -3.00 -10.26 4.25
CA GLU A 39 -1.53 -10.26 4.13
C GLU A 39 -1.05 -9.46 2.92
N TYR A 40 -1.70 -9.63 1.77
CA TYR A 40 -1.37 -8.86 0.57
C TYR A 40 -1.66 -7.37 0.77
N LEU A 41 -2.77 -7.01 1.42
CA LEU A 41 -3.07 -5.62 1.76
C LEU A 41 -2.04 -5.02 2.71
N LYS A 42 -1.52 -5.79 3.68
CA LYS A 42 -0.40 -5.37 4.54
C LYS A 42 0.86 -5.11 3.73
N GLU A 43 1.25 -6.02 2.85
CA GLU A 43 2.42 -5.82 1.98
C GLU A 43 2.28 -4.55 1.14
N LEU A 44 1.09 -4.35 0.58
CA LEU A 44 0.77 -3.23 -0.29
C LEU A 44 0.75 -1.90 0.48
N TYR A 45 0.20 -1.89 1.70
CA TYR A 45 0.28 -0.76 2.63
C TYR A 45 1.72 -0.33 2.86
N PHE A 46 2.62 -1.28 3.13
CA PHE A 46 4.03 -0.98 3.37
C PHE A 46 4.76 -0.55 2.09
N LYS A 47 4.46 -1.19 0.96
CA LYS A 47 5.07 -0.88 -0.33
C LYS A 47 4.80 0.56 -0.77
N PHE A 48 3.58 1.03 -0.55
CA PHE A 48 3.16 2.39 -0.90
C PHE A 48 3.00 3.30 0.32
N TYR A 49 3.59 2.92 1.46
CA TYR A 49 3.42 3.64 2.73
C TYR A 49 3.73 5.14 2.57
N TYR A 50 4.84 5.49 1.92
CA TYR A 50 5.21 6.89 1.73
C TYR A 50 4.28 7.66 0.78
N GLN A 51 3.57 6.96 -0.10
CA GLN A 51 2.60 7.55 -1.04
C GLN A 51 1.21 7.73 -0.42
N LEU A 52 0.91 7.10 0.72
CA LEU A 52 -0.36 7.27 1.41
C LEU A 52 -0.42 8.61 2.15
N ASP A 53 -1.57 9.28 2.04
CA ASP A 53 -1.90 10.43 2.88
C ASP A 53 -2.05 10.02 4.35
N LYS A 54 -1.85 10.98 5.26
CA LYS A 54 -1.93 10.74 6.73
C LYS A 54 -3.27 10.11 7.15
N ARG A 55 -4.38 10.50 6.52
CA ARG A 55 -5.71 9.94 6.76
C ARG A 55 -5.75 8.45 6.40
N ASN A 56 -5.31 8.11 5.19
CA ASN A 56 -5.30 6.72 4.72
C ASN A 56 -4.30 5.86 5.50
N LYS A 57 -3.15 6.42 5.89
CA LYS A 57 -2.18 5.76 6.77
C LYS A 57 -2.82 5.31 8.08
N ASN A 58 -3.49 6.23 8.78
CA ASN A 58 -4.13 5.93 10.06
C ASN A 58 -5.30 4.96 9.89
N PHE A 59 -6.14 5.17 8.88
CA PHE A 59 -7.27 4.30 8.59
C PHE A 59 -6.82 2.86 8.36
N TRP A 60 -5.91 2.65 7.40
CA TRP A 60 -5.45 1.31 7.06
C TRP A 60 -4.57 0.66 8.13
N LYS A 61 -3.86 1.46 8.93
CA LYS A 61 -3.15 0.96 10.12
C LYS A 61 -4.12 0.29 11.10
N ILE A 62 -5.27 0.92 11.37
CA ILE A 62 -6.30 0.38 12.26
C ILE A 62 -6.93 -0.87 11.64
N ILE A 63 -7.37 -0.80 10.39
CA ILE A 63 -8.05 -1.90 9.69
C ILE A 63 -7.15 -3.14 9.57
N LEU A 64 -5.87 -2.95 9.25
CA LEU A 64 -4.92 -4.05 9.08
C LEU A 64 -4.29 -4.51 10.40
N GLY A 65 -4.58 -3.83 11.52
CA GLY A 65 -4.01 -4.15 12.83
C GLY A 65 -2.48 -4.03 12.86
N ILE A 66 -1.94 -3.02 12.19
CA ILE A 66 -0.49 -2.79 12.10
C ILE A 66 -0.02 -1.98 13.30
N SER A 67 1.03 -2.44 13.96
CA SER A 67 1.65 -1.71 15.08
C SER A 67 2.60 -0.61 14.60
N ASP A 68 2.80 0.42 15.42
CA ASP A 68 3.83 1.45 15.14
C ASP A 68 5.24 0.85 15.09
N GLU A 69 5.48 -0.24 15.82
CA GLU A 69 6.76 -0.94 15.83
C GLU A 69 7.07 -1.58 14.47
N GLU A 70 6.08 -2.23 13.84
CA GLU A 70 6.24 -2.81 12.50
C GLU A 70 6.54 -1.75 11.44
N ILE A 71 5.86 -0.59 11.52
CA ILE A 71 6.11 0.55 10.64
C ILE A 71 7.54 1.06 10.83
N ASN A 72 7.97 1.25 12.07
CA ASN A 72 9.31 1.73 12.38
C ASN A 72 10.41 0.74 11.96
N GLN A 73 10.19 -0.57 12.14
CA GLN A 73 11.15 -1.59 11.70
C GLN A 73 11.30 -1.60 10.18
N LYS A 74 10.20 -1.54 9.42
CA LYS A 74 10.26 -1.48 7.95
C LYS A 74 10.84 -0.16 7.45
N ALA A 75 10.49 0.97 8.06
CA ALA A 75 11.05 2.27 7.72
C ALA A 75 12.57 2.31 7.95
N LYS A 76 13.04 1.75 9.08
CA LYS A 76 14.48 1.64 9.39
C LYS A 76 15.21 0.73 8.40
N LYS A 77 14.61 -0.40 7.98
CA LYS A 77 15.21 -1.28 6.97
C LYS A 77 15.36 -0.56 5.61
N GLY A 78 14.30 0.10 5.14
CA GLY A 78 14.33 0.82 3.86
C GLY A 78 15.30 2.01 3.83
N PHE A 79 15.36 2.81 4.90
CA PHE A 79 16.31 3.92 4.99
C PHE A 79 17.76 3.41 5.10
N ARG A 80 18.03 2.39 5.92
CA ARG A 80 19.38 1.82 6.06
C ARG A 80 19.86 1.09 4.80
N GLU A 81 18.97 0.45 4.05
CA GLU A 81 19.30 -0.13 2.74
C GLU A 81 19.55 0.96 1.68
N ALA A 82 18.76 2.03 1.66
CA ALA A 82 18.99 3.17 0.76
C ALA A 82 20.30 3.91 1.07
N CYS A 83 20.67 4.05 2.35
CA CYS A 83 21.92 4.69 2.76
C CYS A 83 23.19 3.84 2.53
N LYS A 84 23.07 2.51 2.28
CA LYS A 84 24.25 1.69 1.90
C LYS A 84 24.82 2.06 0.53
N ILE A 85 24.10 2.83 -0.29
CA ILE A 85 24.58 3.34 -1.58
C ILE A 85 25.66 4.43 -1.39
N TRP A 86 25.76 5.02 -0.18
CA TRP A 86 26.71 6.09 0.14
C TRP A 86 27.88 5.63 1.03
N ASN A 87 28.39 4.42 0.80
CA ASN A 87 29.72 4.04 1.28
C ASN A 87 30.70 4.15 0.11
N TYR A 88 31.14 5.38 -0.19
CA TYR A 88 32.30 5.67 -1.05
C TYR A 88 33.44 6.17 -0.17
#